data_AF-A0A5N5ZJV5-F1
#
_entry.id   AF-A0A5N5ZJV5-F1
#
_cell.length_a   1.000
_cell.length_b   1.000
_cell.length_c   1.000
_cell.angle_alpha   90.00
_cell.angle_beta   90.00
_cell.angle_gamma   90.00
#
_symmetry.space_group_name_H-M   'P 1'
#
loop_
_entity.id
_entity.type
_entity.pdbx_description
1 polymer ?
#
loop_
_entity_poly.entity_id
_entity_poly.type
_entity_poly.pdbx_seq_one_letter_code
_entity_poly.pdbx_strand_id
1 'polypeptide(L)'
;MELTKEQKLFEKIVVKAWEDAAFKQELTSNPLDAIEKLTGTRLNIPAGKKFVVRDQTDASSIYINIPTETSMDDMELTEEQLEIVAGGGSLPGAVIQDSADPLNGLADG
;
A
#
# COMPACT_ATOMS: atom_id res chain seq x y z
N MET A 1 16.98 -9.55 7.00
CA MET A 1 15.83 -10.17 6.33
C MET A 1 15.74 -9.57 4.93
N GLU A 2 15.44 -10.38 3.91
CA GLU A 2 15.27 -9.88 2.54
C GLU A 2 13.84 -9.34 2.35
N LEU A 3 13.70 -8.18 1.69
CA LEU A 3 12.39 -7.60 1.39
C LEU A 3 11.60 -8.52 0.44
N THR A 4 10.31 -8.69 0.70
CA THR A 4 9.41 -9.42 -0.20
C THR A 4 9.24 -8.67 -1.53
N LYS A 5 8.80 -9.36 -2.58
CA LYS A 5 8.51 -8.73 -3.89
C LYS A 5 7.52 -7.56 -3.75
N GLU A 6 6.54 -7.72 -2.85
CA GLU A 6 5.55 -6.70 -2.54
C GLU A 6 6.15 -5.47 -1.82
N GLN A 7 6.99 -5.69 -0.82
CA GLN A 7 7.66 -4.59 -0.11
C GLN A 7 8.54 -3.78 -1.07
N LYS A 8 9.28 -4.45 -1.97
CA LYS A 8 10.08 -3.78 -3.01
C LYS A 8 9.23 -2.98 -4.00
N LEU A 9 8.04 -3.50 -4.35
CA LEU A 9 7.08 -2.81 -5.21
C LEU A 9 6.58 -1.51 -4.56
N PHE A 10 6.14 -1.59 -3.30
CA PHE A 10 5.66 -0.42 -2.55
C PHE A 10 6.75 0.61 -2.33
N GLU A 11 7.96 0.19 -1.94
CA GLU A 11 9.12 1.08 -1.80
C GLU A 11 9.38 1.84 -3.11
N LYS A 12 9.42 1.14 -4.24
CA LYS A 12 9.62 1.75 -5.57
C LYS A 12 8.56 2.80 -5.89
N ILE A 13 7.28 2.52 -5.59
CA ILE A 13 6.17 3.46 -5.83
C ILE A 13 6.32 4.71 -4.95
N VAL A 14 6.61 4.54 -3.66
CA VAL A 14 6.75 5.65 -2.71
C VAL A 14 7.95 6.53 -3.07
N VAL A 15 9.12 5.94 -3.32
CA VAL A 15 10.33 6.67 -3.73
C VAL A 15 10.05 7.45 -5.02
N LYS A 16 9.45 6.81 -6.02
CA LYS A 16 9.11 7.48 -7.28
C LYS A 16 8.12 8.62 -7.09
N ALA A 17 7.14 8.48 -6.20
CA ALA A 17 6.20 9.54 -5.87
C ALA A 17 6.88 10.74 -5.19
N TRP A 18 7.91 10.53 -4.36
CA TRP A 18 8.68 11.63 -3.78
C TRP A 18 9.55 12.35 -4.82
N GLU A 19 10.19 11.62 -5.73
CA GLU A 19 11.11 12.17 -6.72
C GLU A 19 10.41 12.81 -7.93
N ASP A 20 9.19 12.39 -8.24
CA ASP A 20 8.47 12.82 -9.44
C ASP A 20 7.04 13.27 -9.11
N ALA A 21 6.85 14.58 -9.11
CA ALA A 21 5.56 15.21 -8.84
C ALA A 21 4.48 14.86 -9.89
N ALA A 22 4.86 14.66 -11.16
CA ALA A 22 3.92 14.28 -12.21
C ALA A 22 3.43 12.84 -11.98
N PHE A 23 4.35 11.93 -11.64
CA PHE A 23 3.98 10.58 -11.24
C PHE A 23 3.11 10.57 -9.98
N LYS A 24 3.43 11.37 -8.95
CA LYS A 24 2.58 11.48 -7.75
C LYS A 24 1.16 11.94 -8.07
N GLN A 25 1.03 12.93 -8.95
CA GLN A 25 -0.28 13.42 -9.41
C GLN A 25 -1.04 12.33 -10.19
N GLU A 26 -0.36 11.59 -11.05
CA GLU A 26 -0.94 10.46 -11.78
C GLU A 26 -1.35 9.34 -10.83
N LEU A 27 -0.50 8.96 -9.88
CA LEU A 27 -0.74 7.92 -8.88
C LEU A 27 -1.95 8.25 -8.00
N THR A 28 -2.14 9.50 -7.60
CA THR A 28 -3.30 9.92 -6.79
C THR A 28 -4.59 10.00 -7.60
N SER A 29 -4.52 10.21 -8.91
CA SER A 29 -5.68 10.35 -9.79
C SER A 29 -6.10 9.03 -10.47
N ASN A 30 -5.13 8.20 -10.83
CA ASN A 30 -5.30 6.93 -11.54
C ASN A 30 -4.26 5.88 -11.09
N PRO A 31 -4.37 5.37 -9.84
CA PRO A 31 -3.30 4.60 -9.22
C PRO A 31 -2.94 3.31 -9.94
N LEU A 32 -3.95 2.58 -10.43
CA LEU A 32 -3.72 1.28 -11.08
C LEU A 32 -2.90 1.42 -12.37
N ASP A 33 -3.23 2.43 -13.17
CA ASP A 33 -2.55 2.71 -14.44
C ASP A 33 -1.12 3.24 -14.20
N ALA A 34 -0.95 4.13 -13.21
CA ALA A 34 0.36 4.64 -12.81
C ALA A 34 1.30 3.52 -12.34
N ILE A 35 0.79 2.60 -11.50
CA ILE A 35 1.56 1.47 -10.99
C ILE A 35 1.93 0.51 -12.13
N GLU A 36 0.98 0.19 -13.01
CA GLU A 36 1.22 -0.68 -14.17
C GLU A 36 2.27 -0.08 -15.11
N LYS A 37 2.20 1.23 -15.40
CA LYS A 37 3.23 1.94 -16.19
C LYS A 37 4.62 1.89 -15.54
N LEU A 38 4.70 2.06 -14.22
CA LEU A 38 5.97 2.07 -13.49
C LEU A 38 6.62 0.69 -13.39
N THR A 39 5.81 -0.36 -13.35
CA THR A 39 6.24 -1.69 -12.88
C THR A 39 6.08 -2.78 -13.93
N GLY A 40 5.26 -2.55 -14.96
CA GLY A 40 4.80 -3.57 -15.90
C GLY A 40 3.78 -4.53 -15.29
N THR A 41 3.40 -4.33 -14.03
CA THR A 41 2.55 -5.24 -13.26
C THR A 41 1.19 -4.62 -13.01
N ARG A 42 0.14 -5.31 -13.45
CA ARG A 42 -1.24 -4.93 -13.15
C ARG A 42 -1.68 -5.52 -11.83
N LEU A 43 -2.07 -4.67 -10.88
CA LEU A 43 -2.65 -5.10 -9.61
C LEU A 43 -4.06 -5.65 -9.82
N ASN A 44 -4.33 -6.83 -9.26
CA ASN A 44 -5.66 -7.43 -9.33
C ASN A 44 -6.50 -6.98 -8.13
N ILE A 45 -7.46 -6.09 -8.36
CA ILE A 45 -8.34 -5.57 -7.30
C ILE A 45 -9.60 -6.44 -7.22
N PRO A 46 -9.99 -6.92 -6.02
CA PRO A 46 -11.22 -7.70 -5.85
C PRO A 46 -12.45 -6.98 -6.39
N ALA A 47 -13.40 -7.74 -6.93
CA ALA A 47 -14.62 -7.19 -7.48
C ALA A 47 -15.39 -6.35 -6.44
N GLY A 48 -15.79 -5.15 -6.83
CA GLY A 48 -16.51 -4.21 -5.95
C GLY A 48 -15.62 -3.38 -5.01
N LYS A 49 -14.30 -3.61 -4.97
CA LYS A 49 -13.35 -2.79 -4.22
C LYS A 49 -12.76 -1.68 -5.11
N LYS A 50 -12.27 -0.62 -4.46
CA LYS A 50 -11.53 0.48 -5.12
C LYS A 50 -10.16 0.59 -4.48
N PHE A 51 -9.14 0.77 -5.30
CA PHE A 51 -7.80 1.12 -4.85
C PHE A 51 -7.66 2.64 -4.82
N VAL A 52 -7.37 3.21 -3.66
CA VAL A 52 -7.33 4.66 -3.44
C VAL A 52 -5.97 5.03 -2.85
N VAL A 53 -5.31 6.02 -3.45
CA VAL A 53 -4.07 6.60 -2.92
C VAL A 53 -4.36 8.00 -2.39
N ARG A 54 -3.87 8.29 -1.18
CA ARG A 54 -3.95 9.62 -0.56
C ARG A 54 -2.54 10.11 -0.28
N ASP A 55 -2.20 11.26 -0.85
CA ASP A 55 -0.99 11.98 -0.48
C ASP A 55 -1.16 12.57 0.92
N GLN A 56 -0.23 12.23 1.81
CA GLN A 56 -0.16 12.72 3.19
C GLN A 56 1.12 13.51 3.45
N THR A 57 1.73 14.08 2.42
CA THR A 57 2.98 14.86 2.56
C THR A 57 2.79 16.25 3.17
N ASP A 58 1.55 16.73 3.28
CA ASP A 58 1.25 18.02 3.92
C ASP A 58 1.36 17.92 5.45
N ALA A 59 2.42 18.53 6.01
CA ALA A 59 2.71 18.49 7.45
C ALA A 59 1.69 19.25 8.33
N SER A 60 0.77 20.03 7.73
CA SER A 60 -0.30 20.71 8.46
C SER A 60 -1.57 19.87 8.59
N SER A 61 -1.61 18.71 7.91
CA SER A 61 -2.74 17.80 7.89
C SER A 61 -2.49 16.59 8.79
N ILE A 62 -3.50 16.20 9.56
CA ILE A 62 -3.50 14.97 10.37
C ILE A 62 -4.53 14.02 9.78
N TYR A 63 -4.13 12.78 9.52
CA TYR A 63 -4.98 11.75 8.93
C TYR A 63 -5.35 10.71 9.98
N ILE A 64 -6.61 10.29 9.97
CA ILE A 64 -7.12 9.18 10.76
C ILE A 64 -7.76 8.16 9.82
N ASN A 65 -7.34 6.90 9.89
CA ASN A 65 -7.98 5.80 9.20
C ASN A 65 -9.07 5.21 10.11
N ILE A 66 -10.30 5.15 9.60
CA ILE A 66 -11.43 4.52 10.29
C ILE A 66 -11.68 3.18 9.59
N PRO A 67 -11.40 2.03 10.24
CA PRO A 67 -11.61 0.72 9.63
C PRO A 67 -13.10 0.40 9.48
N THR A 68 -13.43 -0.54 8.60
CA THR A 68 -14.79 -1.09 8.54
C THR A 68 -15.12 -1.82 9.85
N GLU A 69 -16.35 -1.67 10.32
CA GLU A 69 -16.85 -2.21 11.59
C GLU A 69 -16.58 -3.72 11.77
N THR A 70 -16.56 -4.49 10.68
CA THR A 70 -16.40 -5.95 10.67
C THR A 70 -14.96 -6.44 10.87
N SER A 71 -13.99 -5.57 11.17
CA SER A 71 -12.56 -5.93 11.19
C SER A 71 -11.86 -5.66 12.53
N MET A 72 -12.62 -5.44 13.61
CA MET A 72 -12.03 -5.20 14.93
C MET A 72 -11.54 -6.47 15.63
N ASP A 73 -12.14 -7.64 15.36
CA ASP A 73 -11.75 -8.91 16.00
C ASP A 73 -10.42 -9.50 15.46
N ASP A 74 -9.91 -9.03 14.33
CA ASP A 74 -8.72 -9.59 13.64
C ASP A 74 -7.48 -8.68 13.70
N MET A 75 -7.53 -7.56 14.44
CA MET A 75 -6.48 -6.51 14.43
C MET A 75 -5.81 -6.26 15.79
N GLU A 76 -5.66 -7.26 16.65
CA GLU A 76 -4.75 -7.12 17.79
C GLU A 76 -3.30 -7.27 17.33
N LEU A 77 -2.66 -6.12 17.09
CA LEU A 77 -1.22 -6.04 16.88
C LEU A 77 -0.49 -6.19 18.21
N THR A 78 0.58 -6.97 18.25
CA THR A 78 1.46 -7.04 19.42
C THR A 78 2.22 -5.72 19.63
N GLU A 79 2.75 -5.47 20.83
CA GLU A 79 3.54 -4.24 21.11
C GLU A 79 4.72 -4.08 20.15
N GLU A 80 5.40 -5.17 19.81
CA GLU A 80 6.49 -5.17 18.82
C GLU A 80 5.99 -4.79 17.41
N GLN A 81 4.79 -5.24 17.06
CA GLN A 81 4.17 -4.88 15.78
C GLN A 81 3.74 -3.40 15.75
N LEU A 82 3.26 -2.87 16.87
CA LEU A 82 2.94 -1.45 17.02
C LEU A 82 4.18 -0.56 16.95
N GLU A 83 5.31 -0.97 17.52
CA GLU A 83 6.57 -0.23 17.43
C GLU A 83 7.07 -0.15 15.99
N ILE A 84 6.94 -1.25 15.23
CA ILE A 84 7.29 -1.29 13.81
C ILE A 84 6.40 -0.32 13.02
N VAL A 85 5.07 -0.32 13.25
CA VAL A 85 4.14 0.60 12.57
C VAL A 85 4.41 2.06 12.96
N ALA A 86 4.65 2.33 14.25
CA ALA A 86 4.95 3.67 14.74
C ALA A 86 6.31 4.20 14.23
N GLY A 87 7.26 3.30 13.97
CA GLY A 87 8.55 3.60 13.33
C GLY A 87 8.50 3.70 11.80
N GLY A 88 7.32 3.54 11.18
CA GLY A 88 7.14 3.57 9.73
C GLY A 88 7.57 2.29 9.00
N GLY A 89 7.77 1.19 9.74
CA GLY A 89 8.03 -0.14 9.19
C GLY A 89 6.74 -0.82 8.71
N SER A 90 6.88 -1.72 7.74
CA SER A 90 5.77 -2.48 7.17
C SER A 90 5.65 -3.84 7.86
N LEU A 91 4.46 -4.16 8.39
CA LEU A 91 4.14 -5.49 8.91
C LEU A 91 3.57 -6.38 7.81
N PRO A 92 3.90 -7.68 7.78
CA PRO A 92 3.15 -8.63 6.97
C PRO A 92 1.70 -8.68 7.47
N GLY A 93 0.77 -8.12 6.68
CA GLY A 93 -0.67 -8.11 6.98
C GLY A 93 -1.28 -6.77 7.42
N ALA A 94 -0.48 -5.75 7.77
CA ALA A 94 -1.05 -4.47 8.25
C ALA A 94 -1.34 -3.42 7.15
N VAL A 95 -1.11 -3.75 5.88
CA VAL A 95 -1.55 -2.92 4.75
C VAL A 95 -1.94 -3.79 3.56
N ILE A 96 -3.03 -4.54 3.70
CA ILE A 96 -4.08 -4.79 2.69
C ILE A 96 -5.25 -5.43 3.47
N GLN A 97 -6.31 -4.66 3.72
CA GLN A 97 -7.55 -5.18 4.32
C GLN A 97 -8.44 -5.81 3.24
N ASP A 98 -7.93 -6.87 2.62
CA ASP A 98 -8.68 -7.86 1.85
C ASP A 98 -7.78 -9.09 1.70
N SER A 99 -8.21 -10.24 2.23
CA SER A 99 -7.47 -11.50 2.26
C SER A 99 -7.26 -12.17 0.90
N ALA A 100 -7.44 -11.41 -0.19
CA ALA A 100 -7.07 -11.79 -1.53
C ALA A 100 -5.72 -11.14 -1.88
N ASP A 101 -4.61 -11.86 -1.66
CA ASP A 101 -3.27 -11.49 -2.13
C ASP A 101 -3.34 -10.96 -3.59
N PRO A 102 -3.16 -9.65 -3.82
CA PRO A 102 -3.34 -9.05 -5.14
C PRO A 102 -2.25 -9.46 -6.14
N LEU A 103 -1.24 -10.21 -5.68
CA LEU A 103 -0.08 -10.70 -6.43
C LEU A 103 -0.10 -12.22 -6.68
N ASN A 104 -1.17 -12.93 -6.32
CA ASN A 104 -1.34 -14.35 -6.63
C ASN A 104 -1.49 -14.57 -8.15
N GLY A 105 -0.36 -14.58 -8.86
CA GLY A 105 -0.30 -14.65 -10.33
C GLY A 105 0.97 -14.09 -10.99
N LEU A 106 1.86 -13.41 -10.26
CA LEU A 106 3.20 -13.09 -10.79
C LEU A 106 4.05 -14.36 -10.79
N ALA A 107 3.94 -15.15 -11.86
CA ALA A 107 4.89 -16.21 -12.15
C ALA A 107 6.29 -15.60 -12.36
N ASP A 108 7.29 -16.25 -11.77
CA ASP A 108 8.71 -15.95 -11.93
C ASP A 108 9.09 -16.16 -13.40
N GLY A 109 9.36 -15.06 -14.10
CA GLY A 109 9.91 -15.03 -15.46
C GLY A 109 11.27 -14.40 -15.46
#